data_AF-A0AAD5TVH5-F1
#
_entry.id   AF-A0AAD5TVH5-F1
#
_cell.length_a   1.000
_cell.length_b   1.000
_cell.length_c   1.000
_cell.angle_alpha   90.00
_cell.angle_beta   90.00
_cell.angle_gamma   90.00
#
_symmetry.space_group_name_H-M   'P 1'
#
loop_
_entity.id
_entity.type
_entity.pdbx_description
1 polymer ?
#
loop_
_entity_poly.entity_id
_entity_poly.type
_entity_poly.pdbx_seq_one_letter_code
_entity_poly.pdbx_strand_id
1 'polypeptide(L)'
;MSHTKEQIQALLLGLVAKDGEIKNTHGLAIGSTPVEQTDIIGVLKSLESREIIKYETITREGLELTAEGSDIADNGSYEARVFGAVPASGGISIPDLKTTLGAVAQFGQGRAIKNKWVKKDGADLVRATTSIVDESQNILKAIRADGSAAHADEKTIKELKKQKVVQSVKTVSYRVMKGAHFTTDVKKEETDVTEEMLKSGDWKTATFKKYNFNAEGVQPRSGSLHPLLKVREEYRQIFLELGFSEMPTANYVESSFWNFDALFQPQQHPARDAHDTFFLSDPATSDRFPKDYMERVRQVHSHGGYGSIGYGYDWKQADAEKLLLRTHTTAVSSYMLYKLAQDYKKTGVWKSVKWFSIDKVFRNETLDATHLAEFHQVEGVVAGKGLTLGDLIGTLHNFFKKLGIQKLRFKPAYNPYTEPSMEIFAWHDGLDRWVEIGNSGMFRPEMLLPMGLPEDVSVIAWGLSTERPTMIKCGIDNIRKLAGHKCDLAFLNRDPIARLDK
;
A
#
# COMPACT_ATOMS: atom_id res chain seq x y z
N MET A 1 -22.89 38.67 -2.04
CA MET A 1 -23.27 37.95 -3.29
C MET A 1 -22.01 37.86 -4.13
N SER A 2 -21.61 36.68 -4.57
CA SER A 2 -20.46 36.50 -5.47
C SER A 2 -20.87 36.88 -6.89
N HIS A 3 -20.01 37.58 -7.62
CA HIS A 3 -20.26 37.96 -9.01
C HIS A 3 -20.06 36.76 -9.93
N THR A 4 -20.90 36.61 -10.96
CA THR A 4 -20.72 35.55 -11.95
C THR A 4 -19.49 35.79 -12.82
N LYS A 5 -18.90 34.73 -13.37
CA LYS A 5 -17.70 34.84 -14.22
C LYS A 5 -17.97 35.70 -15.45
N GLU A 6 -19.19 35.64 -15.98
CA GLU A 6 -19.65 36.41 -17.12
C GLU A 6 -19.68 37.91 -16.82
N GLN A 7 -20.15 38.30 -15.63
CA GLN A 7 -20.16 39.70 -15.19
C GLN A 7 -18.73 40.25 -15.02
N ILE A 8 -17.82 39.46 -14.44
CA ILE A 8 -16.41 39.83 -14.29
C ILE A 8 -15.74 39.92 -15.66
N GLN A 9 -15.99 38.96 -16.55
CA GLN A 9 -15.47 38.95 -17.92
C GLN A 9 -15.91 40.19 -18.71
N ALA A 10 -17.21 40.53 -18.65
CA ALA A 10 -17.76 41.70 -19.31
C ALA A 10 -17.13 43.00 -18.77
N LEU A 11 -16.96 43.11 -17.45
CA LEU A 11 -16.26 44.25 -16.83
C LEU A 11 -14.82 44.38 -17.34
N LEU A 12 -14.04 43.31 -17.28
CA LEU A 12 -12.62 43.33 -17.65
C LEU A 12 -12.44 43.66 -19.14
N LEU A 13 -13.17 42.99 -20.03
CA LEU A 13 -13.08 43.24 -21.47
C LEU A 13 -13.59 44.64 -21.81
N GLY A 14 -14.65 45.12 -21.16
CA GLY A 14 -15.18 46.47 -21.34
C GLY A 14 -14.16 47.56 -20.94
N LEU A 15 -13.51 47.41 -19.79
CA LEU A 15 -12.47 48.32 -19.32
C LEU A 15 -11.23 48.31 -20.24
N VAL A 16 -10.74 47.14 -20.65
CA VAL A 16 -9.61 47.03 -21.59
C VAL A 16 -9.99 47.57 -22.98
N ALA A 17 -11.23 47.39 -23.42
CA ALA A 17 -11.71 47.93 -24.70
C ALA A 17 -11.70 49.46 -24.67
N LYS A 18 -12.21 50.06 -23.58
CA LYS A 18 -12.34 51.50 -23.38
C LYS A 18 -11.00 52.19 -23.14
N ASP A 19 -10.20 51.70 -22.21
CA ASP A 19 -9.01 52.38 -21.69
C ASP A 19 -7.70 51.81 -22.26
N GLY A 20 -7.78 50.79 -23.10
CA GLY A 20 -6.63 50.12 -23.74
C GLY A 20 -5.91 49.12 -22.83
N GLU A 21 -5.82 49.42 -21.53
CA GLU A 21 -5.30 48.54 -20.49
C GLU A 21 -5.97 48.79 -19.14
N ILE A 22 -5.99 47.78 -18.27
CA ILE A 22 -6.26 47.94 -16.84
C ILE A 22 -4.90 47.95 -16.15
N LYS A 23 -4.49 49.10 -15.60
CA LYS A 23 -3.19 49.23 -14.93
C LYS A 23 -3.08 48.40 -13.66
N ASN A 24 -4.18 48.26 -12.93
CA ASN A 24 -4.26 47.46 -11.70
C ASN A 24 -5.71 47.03 -11.44
N THR A 25 -5.95 45.74 -11.23
CA THR A 25 -7.28 45.20 -10.89
C THR A 25 -7.68 45.39 -9.42
N HIS A 26 -6.77 45.88 -8.58
CA HIS A 26 -7.07 46.15 -7.18
C HIS A 26 -8.14 47.24 -7.05
N GLY A 27 -9.20 46.96 -6.29
CA GLY A 27 -10.31 47.91 -6.07
C GLY A 27 -11.35 47.96 -7.18
N LEU A 28 -11.28 47.07 -8.19
CA LEU A 28 -12.36 46.93 -9.16
C LEU A 28 -13.65 46.47 -8.47
N ALA A 29 -14.77 47.05 -8.89
CA ALA A 29 -16.09 46.80 -8.34
C ALA A 29 -17.13 46.73 -9.47
N ILE A 30 -18.17 45.92 -9.26
CA ILE A 30 -19.37 45.90 -10.09
C ILE A 30 -20.48 46.57 -9.26
N GLY A 31 -20.88 47.78 -9.67
CA GLY A 31 -21.71 48.65 -8.83
C GLY A 31 -20.95 49.09 -7.58
N SER A 32 -21.54 48.87 -6.40
CA SER A 32 -20.93 49.17 -5.09
C SER A 32 -20.18 47.98 -4.46
N THR A 33 -20.15 46.82 -5.14
CA THR A 33 -19.60 45.59 -4.57
C THR A 33 -18.22 45.29 -5.19
N PRO A 34 -17.15 45.23 -4.38
CA PRO A 34 -15.82 44.84 -4.84
C PRO A 34 -15.80 43.47 -5.51
N VAL A 35 -14.89 43.27 -6.46
CA VAL A 35 -14.63 41.98 -7.08
C VAL A 35 -13.37 41.36 -6.47
N GLU A 36 -13.50 40.14 -5.97
CA GLU A 36 -12.39 39.41 -5.38
C GLU A 36 -11.31 39.07 -6.42
N GLN A 37 -10.04 39.23 -6.06
CA GLN A 37 -8.93 38.98 -6.98
C GLN A 37 -8.82 37.50 -7.37
N THR A 38 -9.32 36.60 -6.51
CA THR A 38 -9.42 35.15 -6.78
C THR A 38 -10.39 34.81 -7.91
N ASP A 39 -11.45 35.61 -8.07
CA ASP A 39 -12.42 35.41 -9.15
C ASP A 39 -11.89 36.02 -10.46
N ILE A 40 -11.22 37.18 -10.36
CA ILE A 40 -10.57 37.86 -11.49
C ILE A 40 -9.53 36.95 -12.15
N ILE A 41 -8.65 36.30 -11.38
CA ILE A 41 -7.60 35.43 -11.97
C ILE A 41 -8.19 34.22 -12.71
N GLY A 42 -9.32 33.68 -12.25
CA GLY A 42 -10.02 32.59 -12.95
C GLY A 42 -10.49 33.02 -14.34
N VAL A 43 -10.97 34.25 -14.48
CA VAL A 43 -11.39 34.84 -15.76
C VAL A 43 -10.18 35.21 -16.62
N LEU A 44 -9.14 35.83 -16.05
CA LEU A 44 -7.93 36.21 -16.77
C LEU A 44 -7.26 35.00 -17.43
N LYS A 45 -7.08 33.89 -16.71
CA LYS A 45 -6.52 32.64 -17.27
C LYS A 45 -7.34 32.10 -18.45
N SER A 46 -8.66 32.21 -18.36
CA SER A 46 -9.59 31.75 -19.40
C SER A 46 -9.55 32.61 -20.66
N LEU A 47 -9.30 33.91 -20.52
CA LEU A 47 -9.17 34.83 -21.65
C LEU A 47 -7.76 34.81 -22.25
N GLU A 48 -6.73 34.66 -21.42
CA GLU A 48 -5.34 34.53 -21.85
C GLU A 48 -5.10 33.23 -22.63
N SER A 49 -5.70 32.11 -22.22
CA SER A 49 -5.59 30.84 -22.96
C SER A 49 -6.16 30.90 -24.38
N ARG A 50 -7.02 31.89 -24.64
CA ARG A 50 -7.61 32.20 -25.95
C ARG A 50 -6.91 33.39 -26.64
N GLU A 51 -5.80 33.86 -26.07
CA GLU A 51 -5.01 35.01 -26.54
C GLU A 51 -5.82 36.31 -26.70
N ILE A 52 -6.96 36.41 -26.00
CA ILE A 52 -7.85 37.58 -26.03
C ILE A 52 -7.21 38.73 -25.26
N ILE A 53 -6.59 38.43 -24.13
CA ILE A 53 -5.84 39.38 -23.30
C ILE A 53 -4.45 38.83 -22.96
N LYS A 54 -3.58 39.71 -22.48
CA LYS A 54 -2.36 39.35 -21.73
C LYS A 54 -2.47 39.97 -20.34
N TYR A 55 -1.93 39.33 -19.31
CA TYR A 55 -1.88 39.96 -17.99
C TYR A 55 -0.52 39.77 -17.30
N GLU A 56 -0.18 40.73 -16.45
CA GLU A 56 1.00 40.69 -15.59
C GLU A 56 0.54 40.65 -14.13
N THR A 57 1.23 39.86 -13.32
CA THR A 57 0.92 39.76 -11.88
C THR A 57 1.63 40.86 -11.12
N ILE A 58 0.86 41.68 -10.39
CA ILE A 58 1.36 42.69 -9.47
C ILE A 58 1.29 42.09 -8.06
N THR A 59 2.45 41.90 -7.44
CA THR A 59 2.54 41.47 -6.05
C THR A 59 2.92 42.65 -5.18
N ARG A 60 2.16 42.88 -4.10
CA ARG A 60 2.55 43.78 -3.02
C ARG A 60 2.63 43.00 -1.71
N GLU A 61 3.76 43.14 -1.04
CA GLU A 61 3.92 42.66 0.33
C GLU A 61 3.59 43.79 1.30
N GLY A 62 2.62 43.54 2.15
CA GLY A 62 2.24 44.44 3.24
C GLY A 62 2.31 43.73 4.58
N LEU A 63 2.04 44.50 5.63
CA LEU A 63 1.86 44.00 6.98
C LEU A 63 0.41 44.17 7.39
N GLU A 64 -0.11 43.18 8.10
CA GLU A 64 -1.41 43.26 8.76
C GLU A 64 -1.23 42.95 10.24
N LEU A 65 -2.01 43.60 11.09
CA LEU A 65 -2.01 43.32 12.52
C LEU A 65 -2.75 42.00 12.78
N THR A 66 -2.22 41.18 13.69
CA THR A 66 -2.97 40.06 14.24
C THR A 66 -3.99 40.58 15.26
N ALA A 67 -4.86 39.71 15.78
CA ALA A 67 -5.77 40.07 16.87
C ALA A 67 -5.03 40.67 18.08
N GLU A 68 -3.86 40.11 18.41
CA GLU A 68 -2.98 40.60 19.45
C GLU A 68 -2.36 41.97 19.11
N GLY A 69 -1.93 42.17 17.86
CA GLY A 69 -1.45 43.48 17.40
C GLY A 69 -2.52 44.55 17.40
N SER A 70 -3.77 44.22 17.06
CA SER A 70 -4.87 45.16 17.14
C SER A 70 -5.16 45.56 18.59
N ASP A 71 -5.16 44.60 19.52
CA ASP A 71 -5.31 44.90 20.95
C ASP A 71 -4.21 45.84 21.45
N ILE A 72 -2.95 45.61 21.06
CA ILE A 72 -1.84 46.51 21.42
C ILE A 72 -2.03 47.90 20.79
N ALA A 73 -2.45 47.97 19.53
CA ALA A 73 -2.71 49.24 18.85
C ALA A 73 -3.81 50.04 19.58
N ASP A 74 -4.88 49.39 20.05
CA ASP A 74 -6.01 50.08 20.68
C ASP A 74 -5.76 50.39 22.16
N ASN A 75 -5.20 49.44 22.92
CA ASN A 75 -5.12 49.49 24.38
C ASN A 75 -3.69 49.71 24.92
N GLY A 76 -2.69 49.84 24.05
CA GLY A 76 -1.27 50.03 24.42
C GLY A 76 -0.50 48.71 24.58
N SER A 77 0.84 48.78 24.56
CA SER A 77 1.72 47.63 24.75
C SER A 77 1.63 47.04 26.16
N TYR A 78 2.00 45.78 26.30
CA TYR A 78 1.93 45.09 27.58
C TYR A 78 2.80 45.76 28.66
N GLU A 79 4.00 46.22 28.29
CA GLU A 79 4.87 47.00 29.17
C GLU A 79 4.30 48.38 29.54
N ALA A 80 3.58 49.04 28.63
CA ALA A 80 2.95 50.34 28.91
C ALA A 80 1.74 50.17 29.84
N ARG A 81 0.94 49.12 29.64
CA ARG A 81 -0.16 48.75 30.55
C ARG A 81 0.36 48.40 31.94
N VAL A 82 1.47 47.66 32.03
CA VAL A 82 2.14 47.37 33.31
C VAL A 82 2.61 48.66 33.98
N PHE A 83 3.28 49.57 33.27
CA PHE A 83 3.67 50.87 33.82
C PHE A 83 2.46 51.69 34.32
N GLY A 84 1.36 51.68 33.58
CA GLY A 84 0.10 52.34 33.94
C GLY A 84 -0.51 51.79 35.23
N ALA A 85 -0.42 50.48 35.46
CA ALA A 85 -0.94 49.81 36.66
C ALA A 85 -0.05 50.00 37.91
N VAL A 86 1.24 50.33 37.77
CA VAL A 86 2.09 50.68 38.92
C VAL A 86 1.74 52.09 39.41
N PRO A 87 1.45 52.32 40.70
CA PRO A 87 1.17 53.65 41.25
C PRO A 87 2.32 54.65 41.05
N ALA A 88 2.00 55.95 41.02
CA ALA A 88 3.01 57.02 40.90
C ALA A 88 3.87 57.19 42.17
N SER A 89 3.33 56.82 43.34
CA SER A 89 4.02 56.77 44.63
C SER A 89 3.71 55.45 45.33
N GLY A 90 4.76 54.67 45.66
CA GLY A 90 4.62 53.31 46.19
C GLY A 90 4.88 52.23 45.14
N GLY A 91 4.66 50.98 45.52
CA GLY A 91 4.82 49.81 44.66
C GLY A 91 3.55 48.98 44.57
N ILE A 92 3.49 48.11 43.56
CA ILE A 92 2.45 47.07 43.45
C ILE A 92 3.09 45.70 43.55
N SER A 93 2.48 44.81 44.33
CA SER A 93 2.96 43.43 44.45
C SER A 93 2.75 42.67 43.14
N ILE A 94 3.63 41.71 42.84
CA ILE A 94 3.50 40.87 41.62
C ILE A 94 2.17 40.09 41.60
N PRO A 95 1.64 39.54 42.70
CA PRO A 95 0.31 38.94 42.75
C PRO A 95 -0.82 39.93 42.41
N ASP A 96 -0.80 41.14 42.96
CA ASP A 96 -1.87 42.12 42.71
C ASP A 96 -1.85 42.65 41.28
N LEU A 97 -0.66 42.79 40.69
CA LEU A 97 -0.50 43.11 39.28
C LEU A 97 -1.09 42.03 38.36
N LYS A 98 -0.93 40.74 38.72
CA LYS A 98 -1.56 39.63 37.98
C LYS A 98 -3.08 39.62 38.13
N THR A 99 -3.61 39.99 39.29
CA THR A 99 -5.06 40.16 39.47
C THR A 99 -5.62 41.28 38.60
N THR A 100 -4.86 42.38 38.44
CA THR A 100 -5.32 43.58 37.71
C THR A 100 -5.22 43.43 36.19
N LEU A 101 -4.13 42.84 35.68
CA LEU A 101 -3.83 42.76 34.23
C LEU A 101 -3.88 41.33 33.67
N GLY A 102 -4.16 40.32 34.49
CA GLY A 102 -4.21 38.92 34.07
C GLY A 102 -2.91 38.44 33.43
N ALA A 103 -3.01 37.78 32.27
CA ALA A 103 -1.86 37.27 31.52
C ALA A 103 -0.91 38.39 31.02
N VAL A 104 -1.41 39.62 30.82
CA VAL A 104 -0.62 40.77 30.36
C VAL A 104 0.46 41.15 31.39
N ALA A 105 0.19 40.97 32.68
CA ALA A 105 1.15 41.23 33.76
C ALA A 105 2.45 40.43 33.58
N GLN A 106 2.33 39.15 33.19
CA GLN A 106 3.46 38.23 33.06
C GLN A 106 4.35 38.59 31.87
N PHE A 107 3.76 38.97 30.73
CA PHE A 107 4.50 39.30 29.52
C PHE A 107 5.07 40.73 29.53
N GLY A 108 4.32 41.69 30.09
CA GLY A 108 4.71 43.10 30.14
C GLY A 108 5.78 43.42 31.19
N GLN A 109 5.81 42.71 32.33
CA GLN A 109 6.75 42.98 33.42
C GLN A 109 8.21 42.93 32.98
N GLY A 110 8.61 41.87 32.26
CA GLY A 110 10.00 41.68 31.84
C GLY A 110 10.49 42.79 30.90
N ARG A 111 9.62 43.25 29.98
CA ARG A 111 9.92 44.33 29.04
C ARG A 111 9.92 45.70 29.72
N ALA A 112 8.97 45.96 30.61
CA ALA A 112 8.93 47.21 31.37
C ALA A 112 10.19 47.39 32.24
N ILE A 113 10.72 46.30 32.82
CA ILE A 113 12.00 46.32 33.56
C ILE A 113 13.18 46.56 32.60
N LYS A 114 13.22 45.84 31.46
CA LYS A 114 14.28 45.97 30.45
C LYS A 114 14.35 47.39 29.87
N ASN A 115 13.20 48.02 29.64
CA ASN A 115 13.08 49.40 29.14
C ASN A 115 13.32 50.45 30.25
N LYS A 116 13.62 50.02 31.47
CA LYS A 116 13.84 50.88 32.65
C LYS A 116 12.61 51.75 33.00
N TRP A 117 11.40 51.29 32.67
CA TRP A 117 10.16 51.98 33.01
C TRP A 117 9.72 51.68 34.45
N VAL A 118 9.96 50.46 34.89
CA VAL A 118 9.73 50.00 36.27
C VAL A 118 10.98 49.28 36.79
N LYS A 119 11.16 49.26 38.12
CA LYS A 119 12.22 48.51 38.80
C LYS A 119 11.61 47.68 39.94
N LYS A 120 12.29 46.59 40.31
CA LYS A 120 11.91 45.80 41.50
C LYS A 120 12.46 46.47 42.75
N ASP A 121 11.62 46.57 43.77
CA ASP A 121 11.98 47.02 45.11
C ASP A 121 11.39 46.03 46.11
N GLY A 122 12.22 45.11 46.62
CA GLY A 122 11.76 43.97 47.40
C GLY A 122 10.77 43.07 46.64
N ALA A 123 9.57 42.91 47.19
CA ALA A 123 8.48 42.10 46.61
C ALA A 123 7.64 42.88 45.58
N ASP A 124 7.86 44.19 45.44
CA ASP A 124 7.02 45.09 44.67
C ASP A 124 7.71 45.63 43.41
N LEU A 125 6.90 46.10 42.46
CA LEU A 125 7.33 46.88 41.32
C LEU A 125 7.04 48.37 41.56
N VAL A 126 8.05 49.21 41.37
CA VAL A 126 7.94 50.68 41.48
C VAL A 126 8.33 51.34 40.16
N ARG A 127 7.79 52.52 39.85
CA ARG A 127 8.14 53.27 38.64
C ARG A 127 9.60 53.75 38.71
N ALA A 128 10.34 53.57 37.63
CA ALA A 128 11.71 54.08 37.47
C ALA A 128 11.77 55.38 36.64
N THR A 129 10.67 55.77 36.00
CA THR A 129 10.49 57.01 35.25
C THR A 129 9.12 57.63 35.53
N THR A 130 8.98 58.94 35.29
CA THR A 130 7.72 59.68 35.46
C THR A 130 6.79 59.56 34.25
N SER A 131 7.34 59.35 33.05
CA SER A 131 6.59 59.21 31.80
C SER A 131 7.26 58.22 30.84
N ILE A 132 6.46 57.66 29.93
CA ILE A 132 6.89 56.70 28.91
C ILE A 132 6.36 57.12 27.54
N VAL A 133 7.02 56.66 26.47
CA VAL A 133 6.52 56.74 25.10
C VAL A 133 6.33 55.31 24.61
N ASP A 134 5.10 54.95 24.25
CA ASP A 134 4.79 53.63 23.72
C ASP A 134 5.01 53.59 22.20
N GLU A 135 6.28 53.46 21.81
CA GLU A 135 6.68 53.36 20.40
C GLU A 135 6.05 52.14 19.72
N SER A 136 5.90 51.03 20.44
CA SER A 136 5.25 49.80 19.95
C SER A 136 3.80 50.07 19.53
N GLN A 137 3.02 50.76 20.37
CA GLN A 137 1.65 51.14 20.02
C GLN A 137 1.59 52.09 18.80
N ASN A 138 2.48 53.08 18.75
CA ASN A 138 2.52 54.06 17.66
C ASN A 138 2.87 53.40 16.31
N ILE A 139 3.86 52.50 16.30
CA ILE A 139 4.26 51.73 15.12
C ILE A 139 3.09 50.86 14.64
N LEU A 140 2.39 50.17 15.54
CA LEU A 140 1.26 49.32 15.16
C LEU A 140 0.05 50.11 14.65
N LYS A 141 -0.23 51.30 15.21
CA LYS A 141 -1.26 52.19 14.68
C LYS A 141 -0.92 52.67 13.27
N ALA A 142 0.35 52.99 13.01
CA ALA A 142 0.82 53.40 11.69
C ALA A 142 0.75 52.25 10.68
N ILE A 143 1.21 51.05 11.05
CA ILE A 143 1.09 49.83 10.22
C ILE A 143 -0.39 49.51 9.95
N ARG A 144 -1.29 49.68 10.91
CA ARG A 144 -2.73 49.46 10.71
C ARG A 144 -3.34 50.40 9.66
N ALA A 145 -2.80 51.61 9.50
CA ALA A 145 -3.35 52.62 8.62
C ALA A 145 -3.02 52.38 7.14
N ASP A 146 -1.82 51.90 6.82
CA ASP A 146 -1.36 51.75 5.42
C ASP A 146 -0.66 50.43 5.10
N GLY A 147 -0.51 49.52 6.08
CA GLY A 147 0.13 48.22 5.94
C GLY A 147 1.63 48.29 5.64
N SER A 148 2.27 49.45 5.79
CA SER A 148 3.66 49.68 5.38
C SER A 148 4.67 49.26 6.46
N ALA A 149 5.70 48.53 6.05
CA ALA A 149 6.85 48.22 6.91
C ALA A 149 7.78 49.44 7.14
N ALA A 150 7.56 50.56 6.44
CA ALA A 150 8.41 51.75 6.51
C ALA A 150 8.32 52.51 7.85
N HIS A 151 7.32 52.19 8.68
CA HIS A 151 7.10 52.84 9.98
C HIS A 151 8.07 52.40 11.08
N ALA A 152 8.92 51.40 10.84
CA ALA A 152 9.95 50.96 11.78
C ALA A 152 11.17 50.36 11.08
N ASP A 153 12.29 50.22 11.80
CA ASP A 153 13.48 49.57 11.26
C ASP A 153 13.28 48.05 11.05
N GLU A 154 14.13 47.46 10.22
CA GLU A 154 14.03 46.04 9.84
C GLU A 154 14.10 45.10 11.06
N LYS A 155 14.88 45.47 12.08
CA LYS A 155 15.03 44.71 13.32
C LYS A 155 13.72 44.68 14.12
N THR A 156 13.04 45.81 14.20
CA THR A 156 11.78 45.99 14.92
C THR A 156 10.65 45.24 14.22
N ILE A 157 10.56 45.34 12.89
CA ILE A 157 9.58 44.57 12.10
C ILE A 157 9.81 43.05 12.26
N LYS A 158 11.06 42.58 12.26
CA LYS A 158 11.38 41.15 12.52
C LYS A 158 10.93 40.71 13.91
N GLU A 159 11.13 41.55 14.92
CA GLU A 159 10.71 41.27 16.29
C GLU A 159 9.18 41.24 16.42
N LEU A 160 8.45 42.19 15.84
CA LEU A 160 6.98 42.21 15.83
C LEU A 160 6.39 40.97 15.12
N LYS A 161 7.01 40.50 14.04
CA LYS A 161 6.64 39.25 13.37
C LYS A 161 6.91 38.02 14.25
N LYS A 162 8.07 37.97 14.91
CA LYS A 162 8.43 36.86 15.84
C LYS A 162 7.46 36.79 17.02
N GLN A 163 7.00 37.95 17.49
CA GLN A 163 6.02 38.07 18.57
C GLN A 163 4.59 37.80 18.11
N LYS A 164 4.34 37.52 16.82
CA LYS A 164 3.01 37.29 16.23
C LYS A 164 2.05 38.46 16.38
N VAL A 165 2.58 39.68 16.44
CA VAL A 165 1.81 40.93 16.57
C VAL A 165 1.43 41.48 15.19
N VAL A 166 2.30 41.27 14.20
CA VAL A 166 2.03 41.55 12.79
C VAL A 166 2.35 40.33 11.95
N GLN A 167 1.64 40.17 10.84
CA GLN A 167 1.85 39.13 9.85
C GLN A 167 2.10 39.75 8.48
N SER A 168 2.83 39.03 7.63
CA SER A 168 3.06 39.49 6.25
C SER A 168 1.87 39.05 5.41
N VAL A 169 1.24 39.99 4.70
CA VAL A 169 0.14 39.70 3.78
C VAL A 169 0.61 39.99 2.37
N LYS A 170 0.45 39.00 1.49
CA LYS A 170 0.75 39.13 0.07
C LYS A 170 -0.54 39.47 -0.66
N THR A 171 -0.68 40.71 -1.10
CA THR A 171 -1.79 41.13 -1.95
C THR A 171 -1.40 40.94 -3.41
N VAL A 172 -2.19 40.18 -4.14
CA VAL A 172 -1.97 39.90 -5.56
C VAL A 172 -3.07 40.59 -6.35
N SER A 173 -2.67 41.41 -7.32
CA SER A 173 -3.55 42.00 -8.32
C SER A 173 -2.89 41.91 -9.70
N TYR A 174 -3.55 42.43 -10.74
CA TYR A 174 -3.13 42.18 -12.12
C TYR A 174 -3.15 43.47 -12.95
N ARG A 175 -2.20 43.59 -13.87
CA ARG A 175 -2.29 44.52 -15.02
C ARG A 175 -2.80 43.73 -16.21
N VAL A 176 -3.77 44.25 -16.94
CA VAL A 176 -4.43 43.54 -18.05
C VAL A 176 -4.32 44.36 -19.33
N MET A 177 -3.88 43.74 -20.40
CA MET A 177 -3.62 44.34 -21.71
C MET A 177 -4.33 43.56 -22.82
N LYS A 178 -4.51 44.20 -23.98
CA LYS A 178 -5.04 43.53 -25.17
C LYS A 178 -4.10 42.40 -25.63
N GLY A 179 -4.67 41.24 -25.93
CA GLY A 179 -4.00 40.11 -26.57
C GLY A 179 -4.05 40.20 -28.09
N ALA A 180 -3.49 39.21 -28.79
CA ALA A 180 -3.44 39.18 -30.25
C ALA A 180 -4.85 39.03 -30.87
N HIS A 181 -5.78 38.39 -30.15
CA HIS A 181 -7.14 38.11 -30.60
C HIS A 181 -8.18 38.83 -29.75
N PHE A 182 -7.88 40.06 -29.32
CA PHE A 182 -8.78 40.82 -28.45
C PHE A 182 -10.16 41.00 -29.09
N THR A 183 -11.19 40.55 -28.38
CA THR A 183 -12.61 40.70 -28.70
C THR A 183 -13.41 40.91 -27.42
N THR A 184 -14.51 41.65 -27.51
CA THR A 184 -15.49 41.79 -26.42
C THR A 184 -16.61 40.76 -26.53
N ASP A 185 -16.77 40.12 -27.69
CA ASP A 185 -17.75 39.06 -27.94
C ASP A 185 -17.05 37.69 -27.84
N VAL A 186 -17.06 37.12 -26.64
CA VAL A 186 -16.44 35.82 -26.36
C VAL A 186 -17.53 34.75 -26.45
N LYS A 187 -17.61 34.09 -27.59
CA LYS A 187 -18.53 32.96 -27.78
C LYS A 187 -18.19 31.82 -26.84
N LYS A 188 -19.22 31.24 -26.23
CA LYS A 188 -19.09 30.04 -25.40
C LYS A 188 -18.81 28.84 -26.33
N GLU A 189 -17.74 28.12 -26.06
CA GLU A 189 -17.48 26.84 -26.72
C GLU A 189 -18.22 25.72 -25.97
N GLU A 190 -18.85 24.83 -26.72
CA GLU A 190 -19.53 23.67 -26.17
C GLU A 190 -18.52 22.56 -25.83
N THR A 191 -18.75 21.83 -24.74
CA THR A 191 -17.81 20.81 -24.25
C THR A 191 -17.99 19.46 -24.93
N ASP A 192 -19.24 19.05 -25.12
CA ASP A 192 -19.61 17.77 -25.72
C ASP A 192 -20.85 17.95 -26.60
N VAL A 193 -21.04 17.02 -27.53
CA VAL A 193 -22.25 16.93 -28.34
C VAL A 193 -23.38 16.36 -27.50
N THR A 194 -24.51 17.06 -27.40
CA THR A 194 -25.70 16.57 -26.68
C THR A 194 -26.73 15.95 -27.61
N GLU A 195 -27.66 15.18 -27.04
CA GLU A 195 -28.76 14.59 -27.79
C GLU A 195 -29.65 15.65 -28.45
N GLU A 196 -29.89 16.77 -27.78
CA GLU A 196 -30.69 17.89 -28.31
C GLU A 196 -30.03 18.53 -29.51
N MET A 197 -28.71 18.76 -29.44
CA MET A 197 -27.95 19.32 -30.56
C MET A 197 -28.03 18.41 -31.79
N LEU A 198 -27.95 17.08 -31.60
CA LEU A 198 -28.09 16.10 -32.67
C LEU A 198 -29.47 16.18 -33.34
N LYS A 199 -30.54 16.41 -32.55
CA LYS A 199 -31.92 16.55 -33.05
C LYS A 199 -32.15 17.87 -33.77
N SER A 200 -31.64 19.00 -33.26
CA SER A 200 -31.83 20.33 -33.85
C SER A 200 -30.90 20.62 -35.02
N GLY A 201 -29.74 19.95 -35.09
CA GLY A 201 -28.68 20.21 -36.06
C GLY A 201 -27.69 21.29 -35.62
N ASP A 202 -27.83 21.85 -34.41
CA ASP A 202 -27.00 22.95 -33.89
C ASP A 202 -25.52 22.57 -33.79
N TRP A 203 -25.20 21.28 -33.64
CA TRP A 203 -23.82 20.77 -33.61
C TRP A 203 -23.02 21.10 -34.89
N LYS A 204 -23.69 21.36 -36.02
CA LYS A 204 -23.02 21.71 -37.30
C LYS A 204 -22.40 23.10 -37.27
N THR A 205 -22.94 24.01 -36.47
CA THR A 205 -22.52 25.41 -36.38
C THR A 205 -21.91 25.78 -35.03
N ALA A 206 -22.08 24.92 -34.02
CA ALA A 206 -21.46 25.10 -32.71
C ALA A 206 -19.93 24.99 -32.79
N THR A 207 -19.24 25.78 -31.96
CA THR A 207 -17.78 25.69 -31.80
C THR A 207 -17.51 24.87 -30.54
N PHE A 208 -16.75 23.78 -30.67
CA PHE A 208 -16.43 22.87 -29.56
C PHE A 208 -15.04 23.11 -29.01
N LYS A 209 -14.89 22.92 -27.70
CA LYS A 209 -13.57 22.91 -27.07
C LYS A 209 -12.74 21.75 -27.64
N LYS A 210 -11.48 22.02 -27.99
CA LYS A 210 -10.57 20.96 -28.48
C LYS A 210 -10.35 19.89 -27.42
N TYR A 211 -10.47 18.63 -27.81
CA TYR A 211 -10.16 17.49 -26.94
C TYR A 211 -8.65 17.38 -26.72
N ASN A 212 -8.23 17.18 -25.48
CA ASN A 212 -6.81 17.00 -25.15
C ASN A 212 -6.40 15.53 -25.31
N PHE A 213 -5.92 15.17 -26.50
CA PHE A 213 -5.42 13.81 -26.78
C PHE A 213 -4.11 13.45 -26.06
N ASN A 214 -3.47 14.40 -25.37
CA ASN A 214 -2.27 14.14 -24.57
C ASN A 214 -2.59 13.75 -23.12
N ALA A 215 -3.86 13.75 -22.72
CA ALA A 215 -4.28 13.29 -21.38
C ALA A 215 -4.66 11.81 -21.41
N GLU A 216 -4.39 11.10 -20.33
CA GLU A 216 -4.92 9.74 -20.14
C GLU A 216 -6.45 9.79 -20.07
N GLY A 217 -7.09 8.85 -20.76
CA GLY A 217 -8.53 8.66 -20.70
C GLY A 217 -8.99 8.18 -19.32
N VAL A 218 -10.29 8.27 -19.08
CA VAL A 218 -10.88 7.71 -17.84
C VAL A 218 -10.85 6.19 -17.94
N GLN A 219 -10.11 5.55 -17.02
CA GLN A 219 -10.08 4.10 -16.93
C GLN A 219 -11.47 3.56 -16.53
N PRO A 220 -12.04 2.59 -17.28
CA PRO A 220 -13.32 2.01 -16.94
C PRO A 220 -13.21 1.24 -15.61
N ARG A 221 -14.30 1.22 -14.85
CA ARG A 221 -14.39 0.37 -13.65
C ARG A 221 -14.56 -1.08 -14.09
N SER A 222 -13.55 -1.92 -13.84
CA SER A 222 -13.59 -3.36 -14.07
C SER A 222 -13.40 -4.14 -12.77
N GLY A 223 -13.84 -5.39 -12.75
CA GLY A 223 -13.42 -6.34 -11.72
C GLY A 223 -11.95 -6.74 -11.91
N SER A 224 -11.32 -7.17 -10.82
CA SER A 224 -9.90 -7.57 -10.81
C SER A 224 -9.75 -8.94 -10.18
N LEU A 225 -8.94 -9.80 -10.79
CA LEU A 225 -8.55 -11.09 -10.21
C LEU A 225 -7.27 -10.93 -9.40
N HIS A 226 -7.17 -11.66 -8.29
CA HIS A 226 -5.97 -11.65 -7.47
C HIS A 226 -4.76 -12.25 -8.23
N PRO A 227 -3.58 -11.59 -8.27
CA PRO A 227 -2.42 -12.05 -9.04
C PRO A 227 -2.00 -13.49 -8.74
N LEU A 228 -1.94 -13.85 -7.45
CA LEU A 228 -1.67 -15.23 -7.01
C LEU A 228 -2.67 -16.25 -7.60
N LEU A 229 -3.95 -15.87 -7.70
CA LEU A 229 -4.98 -16.75 -8.27
C LEU A 229 -4.88 -16.84 -9.79
N LYS A 230 -4.44 -15.77 -10.47
CA LYS A 230 -4.13 -15.82 -11.90
C LYS A 230 -2.97 -16.81 -12.17
N VAL A 231 -1.90 -16.76 -11.38
CA VAL A 231 -0.76 -17.69 -11.48
C VAL A 231 -1.18 -19.13 -11.13
N ARG A 232 -2.02 -19.31 -10.11
CA ARG A 232 -2.60 -20.62 -9.80
C ARG A 232 -3.36 -21.21 -10.99
N GLU A 233 -4.17 -20.41 -11.68
CA GLU A 233 -4.91 -20.88 -12.86
C GLU A 233 -3.97 -21.23 -14.02
N GLU A 234 -2.87 -20.49 -14.18
CA GLU A 234 -1.81 -20.81 -15.15
C GLU A 234 -1.14 -22.16 -14.87
N TYR A 235 -0.73 -22.42 -13.62
CA TYR A 235 -0.22 -23.74 -13.22
C TYR A 235 -1.23 -24.84 -13.48
N ARG A 236 -2.49 -24.62 -13.08
CA ARG A 236 -3.58 -25.56 -13.29
C ARG A 236 -3.74 -25.92 -14.76
N GLN A 237 -3.73 -24.92 -15.64
CA GLN A 237 -3.84 -25.13 -17.09
C GLN A 237 -2.65 -25.92 -17.65
N ILE A 238 -1.42 -25.66 -17.19
CA ILE A 238 -0.22 -26.40 -17.61
C ILE A 238 -0.33 -27.88 -17.26
N PHE A 239 -0.79 -28.22 -16.05
CA PHE A 239 -1.03 -29.61 -15.66
C PHE A 239 -2.07 -30.29 -16.54
N LEU A 240 -3.20 -29.61 -16.81
CA LEU A 240 -4.25 -30.14 -17.68
C LEU A 240 -3.73 -30.40 -19.10
N GLU A 241 -2.93 -29.48 -19.66
CA GLU A 241 -2.29 -29.66 -20.97
C GLU A 241 -1.28 -30.81 -21.02
N LEU A 242 -0.66 -31.16 -19.88
CA LEU A 242 0.25 -32.30 -19.75
C LEU A 242 -0.48 -33.62 -19.45
N GLY A 243 -1.82 -33.60 -19.40
CA GLY A 243 -2.67 -34.76 -19.16
C GLY A 243 -2.77 -35.19 -17.70
N PHE A 244 -2.53 -34.27 -16.77
CA PHE A 244 -2.72 -34.51 -15.33
C PHE A 244 -4.18 -34.26 -14.94
N SER A 245 -4.68 -35.01 -13.97
CA SER A 245 -6.01 -34.80 -13.37
C SER A 245 -5.90 -34.17 -11.99
N GLU A 246 -6.78 -33.24 -11.66
CA GLU A 246 -6.76 -32.51 -10.39
C GLU A 246 -7.27 -33.41 -9.24
N MET A 247 -6.49 -33.51 -8.16
CA MET A 247 -6.86 -34.26 -6.95
C MET A 247 -7.77 -33.40 -6.06
N PRO A 248 -8.75 -34.00 -5.37
CA PRO A 248 -9.55 -33.29 -4.38
C PRO A 248 -8.72 -33.00 -3.13
N THR A 249 -8.70 -31.74 -2.69
CA THR A 249 -7.93 -31.26 -1.54
C THR A 249 -8.81 -30.64 -0.45
N ALA A 250 -10.09 -30.99 -0.40
CA ALA A 250 -11.10 -30.37 0.47
C ALA A 250 -10.97 -30.73 1.97
N ASN A 251 -9.76 -30.61 2.51
CA ASN A 251 -9.37 -30.93 3.89
C ASN A 251 -8.13 -30.11 4.28
N TYR A 252 -8.30 -29.06 5.09
CA TYR A 252 -7.16 -28.36 5.71
C TYR A 252 -6.61 -29.11 6.92
N VAL A 253 -7.50 -29.80 7.63
CA VAL A 253 -7.15 -30.65 8.76
C VAL A 253 -6.80 -32.04 8.22
N GLU A 254 -5.69 -32.58 8.71
CA GLU A 254 -5.24 -33.93 8.37
C GLU A 254 -4.83 -34.68 9.65
N SER A 255 -4.91 -36.01 9.63
CA SER A 255 -4.30 -36.81 10.69
C SER A 255 -2.79 -36.86 10.51
N SER A 256 -2.07 -36.93 11.63
CA SER A 256 -0.61 -37.14 11.60
C SER A 256 -0.24 -38.43 10.87
N PHE A 257 -1.13 -39.42 10.89
CA PHE A 257 -1.02 -40.61 10.07
C PHE A 257 -0.86 -40.29 8.57
N TRP A 258 -1.83 -39.60 7.94
CA TRP A 258 -1.75 -39.30 6.50
C TRP A 258 -0.70 -38.25 6.17
N ASN A 259 -0.50 -37.28 7.06
CA ASN A 259 0.44 -36.20 6.83
C ASN A 259 1.90 -36.64 7.01
N PHE A 260 2.20 -37.65 7.84
CA PHE A 260 3.58 -38.06 8.11
C PHE A 260 3.79 -39.58 7.99
N ASP A 261 3.07 -40.37 8.79
CA ASP A 261 3.37 -41.80 8.92
C ASP A 261 3.15 -42.58 7.61
N ALA A 262 2.08 -42.28 6.87
CA ALA A 262 1.75 -42.88 5.58
C ALA A 262 2.77 -42.54 4.48
N LEU A 263 3.54 -41.46 4.67
CA LEU A 263 4.64 -41.08 3.79
C LEU A 263 5.94 -41.80 4.14
N PHE A 264 5.97 -42.66 5.16
CA PHE A 264 7.22 -43.19 5.70
C PHE A 264 8.12 -42.12 6.34
N GLN A 265 7.55 -41.03 6.87
CA GLN A 265 8.30 -40.06 7.68
C GLN A 265 8.27 -40.47 9.16
N PRO A 266 9.42 -40.61 9.84
CA PRO A 266 9.48 -41.17 11.19
C PRO A 266 8.83 -40.26 12.23
N GLN A 267 8.34 -40.83 13.34
CA GLN A 267 7.64 -40.09 14.40
C GLN A 267 8.51 -39.09 15.17
N GLN A 268 9.81 -39.37 15.26
CA GLN A 268 10.82 -38.51 15.87
C GLN A 268 11.34 -37.41 14.93
N HIS A 269 10.77 -37.25 13.73
CA HIS A 269 11.24 -36.26 12.76
C HIS A 269 10.97 -34.82 13.28
N PRO A 270 11.95 -33.90 13.23
CA PRO A 270 11.81 -32.53 13.75
C PRO A 270 10.59 -31.79 13.21
N ALA A 271 10.27 -31.94 11.92
CA ALA A 271 9.07 -31.33 11.32
C ALA A 271 7.73 -31.71 11.99
N ARG A 272 7.68 -32.74 12.85
CA ARG A 272 6.49 -33.13 13.64
C ARG A 272 6.42 -32.43 15.00
N ASP A 273 7.41 -31.60 15.34
CA ASP A 273 7.43 -30.81 16.56
C ASP A 273 6.36 -29.70 16.50
N ALA A 274 5.83 -29.32 17.67
CA ALA A 274 4.88 -28.21 17.79
C ALA A 274 5.50 -26.86 17.35
N HIS A 275 6.83 -26.75 17.37
CA HIS A 275 7.55 -25.61 16.82
C HIS A 275 7.46 -25.51 15.30
N ASP A 276 7.23 -26.61 14.58
CA ASP A 276 7.18 -26.63 13.10
C ASP A 276 5.75 -26.86 12.55
N THR A 277 4.89 -27.53 13.33
CA THR A 277 3.55 -27.96 12.89
C THR A 277 2.44 -27.42 13.81
N PHE A 278 1.35 -26.94 13.20
CA PHE A 278 0.13 -26.56 13.93
C PHE A 278 -0.73 -27.79 14.23
N PHE A 279 -0.66 -28.28 15.47
CA PHE A 279 -1.58 -29.29 15.99
C PHE A 279 -2.91 -28.67 16.44
N LEU A 280 -3.99 -29.42 16.31
CA LEU A 280 -5.31 -28.96 16.74
C LEU A 280 -5.52 -29.17 18.24
N SER A 281 -6.14 -28.19 18.89
CA SER A 281 -6.68 -28.33 20.25
C SER A 281 -8.06 -28.97 20.26
N ASP A 282 -8.88 -28.73 19.23
CA ASP A 282 -10.22 -29.29 19.08
C ASP A 282 -10.66 -29.37 17.60
N PRO A 283 -11.07 -30.54 17.09
CA PRO A 283 -10.81 -31.86 17.66
C PRO A 283 -9.30 -32.16 17.66
N ALA A 284 -8.75 -32.69 18.77
CA ALA A 284 -7.32 -32.95 18.90
C ALA A 284 -6.86 -34.26 18.22
N THR A 285 -7.75 -35.25 18.10
CA THR A 285 -7.41 -36.58 17.57
C THR A 285 -8.47 -37.12 16.61
N SER A 286 -8.06 -38.05 15.76
CA SER A 286 -8.94 -38.81 14.87
C SER A 286 -8.34 -40.18 14.58
N ASP A 287 -9.20 -41.20 14.55
CA ASP A 287 -8.88 -42.57 14.12
C ASP A 287 -9.38 -42.87 12.70
N ARG A 288 -9.70 -41.82 11.91
CA ARG A 288 -10.27 -41.94 10.56
C ARG A 288 -9.22 -42.32 9.51
N PHE A 289 -8.58 -43.46 9.70
CA PHE A 289 -7.70 -44.10 8.73
C PHE A 289 -7.86 -45.63 8.77
N PRO A 290 -7.56 -46.33 7.67
CA PRO A 290 -7.75 -47.79 7.60
C PRO A 290 -6.82 -48.51 8.58
N LYS A 291 -7.40 -49.23 9.55
CA LYS A 291 -6.63 -49.90 10.62
C LYS A 291 -5.68 -50.98 10.08
N ASP A 292 -6.09 -51.68 9.03
CA ASP A 292 -5.25 -52.69 8.37
C ASP A 292 -4.02 -52.04 7.70
N TYR A 293 -4.18 -50.86 7.11
CA TYR A 293 -3.09 -50.11 6.50
C TYR A 293 -2.18 -49.52 7.56
N MET A 294 -2.74 -48.95 8.63
CA MET A 294 -1.99 -48.43 9.77
C MET A 294 -1.09 -49.52 10.37
N GLU A 295 -1.58 -50.75 10.54
CA GLU A 295 -0.78 -51.84 11.09
C GLU A 295 0.40 -52.23 10.18
N ARG A 296 0.19 -52.21 8.85
CA ARG A 296 1.30 -52.41 7.89
C ARG A 296 2.32 -51.28 7.94
N VAL A 297 1.86 -50.03 8.10
CA VAL A 297 2.74 -48.86 8.28
C VAL A 297 3.53 -49.02 9.58
N ARG A 298 2.87 -49.33 10.70
CA ARG A 298 3.51 -49.58 12.00
C ARG A 298 4.62 -50.64 11.89
N GLN A 299 4.32 -51.77 11.23
CA GLN A 299 5.29 -52.85 11.03
C GLN A 299 6.52 -52.37 10.26
N VAL A 300 6.32 -51.67 9.13
CA VAL A 300 7.41 -51.23 8.25
C VAL A 300 8.24 -50.12 8.88
N HIS A 301 7.63 -49.20 9.63
CA HIS A 301 8.35 -48.19 10.40
C HIS A 301 9.19 -48.80 11.51
N SER A 302 8.62 -49.71 12.30
CA SER A 302 9.30 -50.25 13.49
C SER A 302 10.32 -51.33 13.16
N HIS A 303 9.93 -52.33 12.36
CA HIS A 303 10.70 -53.57 12.18
C HIS A 303 11.16 -53.77 10.72
N GLY A 304 10.84 -52.84 9.83
CA GLY A 304 11.08 -52.99 8.41
C GLY A 304 10.12 -53.93 7.70
N GLY A 305 10.39 -54.15 6.43
CA GLY A 305 9.53 -54.86 5.50
C GLY A 305 9.80 -54.42 4.08
N TYR A 306 9.36 -55.22 3.11
CA TYR A 306 9.49 -54.89 1.69
C TYR A 306 10.93 -54.58 1.23
N GLY A 307 11.91 -55.30 1.80
CA GLY A 307 13.35 -55.10 1.51
C GLY A 307 14.04 -54.01 2.35
N SER A 308 13.28 -53.27 3.17
CA SER A 308 13.82 -52.26 4.08
C SER A 308 13.98 -52.78 5.50
N ILE A 309 14.95 -52.21 6.24
CA ILE A 309 15.16 -52.49 7.67
C ILE A 309 14.25 -51.64 8.58
N GLY A 310 13.47 -50.72 8.01
CA GLY A 310 12.67 -49.78 8.79
C GLY A 310 13.51 -48.74 9.52
N TYR A 311 12.91 -48.07 10.51
CA TYR A 311 13.59 -47.07 11.34
C TYR A 311 14.02 -47.62 12.71
N GLY A 312 13.60 -48.82 13.10
CA GLY A 312 14.06 -49.47 14.34
C GLY A 312 13.56 -48.80 15.63
N TYR A 313 12.36 -48.22 15.63
CA TYR A 313 11.77 -47.56 16.81
C TYR A 313 10.35 -48.07 17.12
N ASP A 314 9.88 -47.82 18.35
CA ASP A 314 8.52 -48.15 18.75
C ASP A 314 7.51 -47.12 18.21
N TRP A 315 6.73 -47.53 17.20
CA TRP A 315 5.75 -46.66 16.55
C TRP A 315 4.49 -46.55 17.40
N LYS A 316 4.08 -45.32 17.71
CA LYS A 316 2.98 -45.01 18.62
C LYS A 316 1.73 -44.58 17.86
N GLN A 317 0.64 -45.32 18.06
CA GLN A 317 -0.66 -44.99 17.47
C GLN A 317 -1.17 -43.61 17.94
N ALA A 318 -0.96 -43.26 19.20
CA ALA A 318 -1.37 -41.97 19.76
C ALA A 318 -0.76 -40.77 19.00
N ASP A 319 0.45 -40.91 18.45
CA ASP A 319 1.09 -39.84 17.66
C ASP A 319 0.52 -39.74 16.24
N ALA A 320 0.00 -40.84 15.69
CA ALA A 320 -0.64 -40.87 14.38
C ALA A 320 -2.08 -40.35 14.40
N GLU A 321 -2.76 -40.49 15.55
CA GLU A 321 -4.14 -40.01 15.76
C GLU A 321 -4.22 -38.48 15.91
N LYS A 322 -3.13 -37.80 16.28
CA LYS A 322 -3.11 -36.34 16.43
C LYS A 322 -3.53 -35.64 15.14
N LEU A 323 -4.50 -34.72 15.25
CA LEU A 323 -4.91 -33.87 14.15
C LEU A 323 -4.05 -32.62 14.07
N LEU A 324 -3.79 -32.18 12.84
CA LEU A 324 -2.98 -31.01 12.51
C LEU A 324 -3.54 -30.27 11.32
N LEU A 325 -3.11 -29.03 11.11
CA LEU A 325 -3.25 -28.36 9.82
C LEU A 325 -2.20 -28.91 8.86
N ARG A 326 -2.62 -29.40 7.69
CA ARG A 326 -1.73 -30.07 6.73
C ARG A 326 -0.51 -29.22 6.41
N THR A 327 0.68 -29.83 6.46
CA THR A 327 1.96 -29.12 6.30
C THR A 327 2.46 -29.09 4.86
N HIS A 328 1.92 -29.98 4.02
CA HIS A 328 2.22 -30.12 2.61
C HIS A 328 1.12 -30.92 1.89
N THR A 329 0.97 -30.72 0.59
CA THR A 329 -0.04 -31.42 -0.24
C THR A 329 0.27 -32.90 -0.44
N THR A 330 1.47 -33.37 -0.08
CA THR A 330 1.88 -34.78 -0.19
C THR A 330 0.97 -35.73 0.58
N ALA A 331 0.31 -35.24 1.64
CA ALA A 331 -0.69 -36.00 2.39
C ALA A 331 -1.88 -36.40 1.48
N VAL A 332 -2.33 -35.49 0.62
CA VAL A 332 -3.39 -35.74 -0.36
C VAL A 332 -2.94 -36.79 -1.37
N SER A 333 -1.70 -36.67 -1.86
CA SER A 333 -1.10 -37.64 -2.77
C SER A 333 -1.03 -39.04 -2.16
N SER A 334 -0.62 -39.14 -0.89
CA SER A 334 -0.60 -40.41 -0.13
C SER A 334 -1.99 -41.05 -0.07
N TYR A 335 -3.00 -40.27 0.31
CA TYR A 335 -4.38 -40.73 0.37
C TYR A 335 -4.92 -41.20 -0.99
N MET A 336 -4.60 -40.47 -2.06
CA MET A 336 -5.00 -40.82 -3.42
C MET A 336 -4.28 -42.07 -3.94
N LEU A 337 -2.99 -42.23 -3.66
CA LEU A 337 -2.22 -43.44 -3.99
C LEU A 337 -2.75 -44.66 -3.22
N TYR A 338 -3.12 -44.49 -1.94
CA TYR A 338 -3.77 -45.55 -1.18
C TYR A 338 -5.09 -45.98 -1.82
N LYS A 339 -5.93 -45.04 -2.26
CA LYS A 339 -7.17 -45.36 -3.00
C LYS A 339 -6.91 -46.13 -4.28
N LEU A 340 -5.92 -45.70 -5.07
CA LEU A 340 -5.51 -46.42 -6.29
C LEU A 340 -5.08 -47.85 -5.98
N ALA A 341 -4.34 -48.06 -4.89
CA ALA A 341 -3.95 -49.39 -4.43
C ALA A 341 -5.17 -50.25 -4.07
N GLN A 342 -6.19 -49.67 -3.41
CA GLN A 342 -7.41 -50.41 -3.07
C GLN A 342 -8.23 -50.76 -4.32
N ASP A 343 -8.32 -49.84 -5.28
CA ASP A 343 -9.02 -50.09 -6.55
C ASP A 343 -8.31 -51.18 -7.36
N TYR A 344 -6.97 -51.16 -7.39
CA TYR A 344 -6.17 -52.23 -7.95
C TYR A 344 -6.44 -53.58 -7.25
N LYS A 345 -6.41 -53.63 -5.91
CA LYS A 345 -6.71 -54.85 -5.15
C LYS A 345 -8.10 -55.43 -5.44
N LYS A 346 -9.10 -54.57 -5.67
CA LYS A 346 -10.47 -54.98 -5.98
C LYS A 346 -10.64 -55.46 -7.42
N THR A 347 -9.98 -54.81 -8.36
CA THR A 347 -10.20 -55.03 -9.81
C THR A 347 -9.17 -55.96 -10.45
N GLY A 348 -7.98 -56.08 -9.85
CA GLY A 348 -6.82 -56.75 -10.44
C GLY A 348 -6.19 -55.99 -11.61
N VAL A 349 -6.69 -54.80 -11.96
CA VAL A 349 -6.24 -54.04 -13.14
C VAL A 349 -5.47 -52.80 -12.71
N TRP A 350 -4.20 -52.73 -13.10
CA TRP A 350 -3.37 -51.55 -12.86
C TRP A 350 -3.73 -50.41 -13.82
N LYS A 351 -3.87 -49.19 -13.29
CA LYS A 351 -4.07 -47.97 -14.08
C LYS A 351 -2.99 -46.96 -13.73
N SER A 352 -2.17 -46.60 -14.72
CA SER A 352 -1.20 -45.52 -14.56
C SER A 352 -1.93 -44.18 -14.48
N VAL A 353 -1.47 -43.29 -13.61
CA VAL A 353 -2.13 -42.01 -13.34
C VAL A 353 -1.14 -40.86 -13.31
N LYS A 354 -1.64 -39.68 -13.66
CA LYS A 354 -0.96 -38.39 -13.54
C LYS A 354 -1.89 -37.46 -12.79
N TRP A 355 -1.45 -36.97 -11.65
CA TRP A 355 -2.25 -36.20 -10.73
C TRP A 355 -1.56 -34.94 -10.28
N PHE A 356 -2.34 -33.90 -10.03
CA PHE A 356 -1.81 -32.67 -9.47
C PHE A 356 -2.77 -32.07 -8.45
N SER A 357 -2.24 -31.23 -7.58
CA SER A 357 -3.03 -30.41 -6.67
C SER A 357 -2.37 -29.05 -6.48
N ILE A 358 -3.20 -28.02 -6.25
CA ILE A 358 -2.73 -26.68 -5.90
C ILE A 358 -3.58 -26.19 -4.73
N ASP A 359 -3.02 -26.19 -3.54
CA ASP A 359 -3.80 -25.83 -2.36
C ASP A 359 -2.94 -25.29 -1.20
N LYS A 360 -3.61 -24.65 -0.25
CA LYS A 360 -3.01 -24.02 0.92
C LYS A 360 -2.50 -25.05 1.91
N VAL A 361 -1.28 -24.84 2.43
CA VAL A 361 -0.63 -25.63 3.48
C VAL A 361 -0.21 -24.71 4.62
N PHE A 362 0.03 -25.28 5.79
CA PHE A 362 0.24 -24.54 7.03
C PHE A 362 1.51 -25.02 7.73
N ARG A 363 2.39 -24.09 8.11
CA ARG A 363 3.63 -24.39 8.83
C ARG A 363 3.84 -23.38 9.93
N ASN A 364 4.23 -23.84 11.11
CA ASN A 364 4.50 -22.98 12.26
C ASN A 364 5.88 -22.32 12.16
N GLU A 365 6.19 -21.75 11.00
CA GLU A 365 7.46 -21.08 10.76
C GLU A 365 7.39 -19.61 11.23
N THR A 366 8.56 -19.04 11.53
CA THR A 366 8.64 -17.63 11.92
C THR A 366 8.30 -16.75 10.71
N LEU A 367 7.30 -15.87 10.87
CA LEU A 367 6.83 -14.98 9.81
C LEU A 367 7.90 -13.93 9.46
N ASP A 368 8.35 -13.93 8.21
CA ASP A 368 9.28 -12.92 7.70
C ASP A 368 8.76 -12.25 6.41
N ALA A 369 9.63 -11.61 5.62
CA ALA A 369 9.28 -10.94 4.37
C ALA A 369 8.99 -11.92 3.21
N THR A 370 9.41 -13.18 3.35
CA THR A 370 9.37 -14.24 2.32
C THR A 370 8.60 -15.48 2.75
N HIS A 371 8.36 -15.67 4.06
CA HIS A 371 7.69 -16.83 4.63
C HIS A 371 6.40 -16.41 5.35
N LEU A 372 5.32 -17.13 5.04
CA LEU A 372 4.03 -17.05 5.72
C LEU A 372 3.73 -18.38 6.42
N ALA A 373 2.98 -18.31 7.51
CA ALA A 373 2.49 -19.49 8.21
C ALA A 373 1.50 -20.31 7.36
N GLU A 374 0.92 -19.69 6.32
CA GLU A 374 0.09 -20.33 5.33
C GLU A 374 0.46 -19.88 3.92
N PHE A 375 0.58 -20.82 2.98
CA PHE A 375 0.94 -20.56 1.59
C PHE A 375 0.43 -21.68 0.68
N HIS A 376 0.42 -21.50 -0.63
CA HIS A 376 -0.07 -22.48 -1.59
C HIS A 376 1.07 -23.34 -2.13
N GLN A 377 0.94 -24.65 -1.94
CA GLN A 377 1.81 -25.65 -2.54
C GLN A 377 1.16 -26.20 -3.80
N VAL A 378 1.94 -26.24 -4.87
CA VAL A 378 1.64 -26.92 -6.13
C VAL A 378 2.38 -28.25 -6.10
N GLU A 379 1.69 -29.35 -6.40
CA GLU A 379 2.29 -30.68 -6.43
C GLU A 379 1.83 -31.47 -7.65
N GLY A 380 2.77 -32.16 -8.28
CA GLY A 380 2.53 -33.11 -9.36
C GLY A 380 3.01 -34.51 -8.97
N VAL A 381 2.23 -35.53 -9.34
CA VAL A 381 2.50 -36.95 -9.06
C VAL A 381 2.21 -37.79 -10.29
N VAL A 382 3.10 -38.70 -10.64
CA VAL A 382 2.90 -39.68 -11.71
C VAL A 382 3.18 -41.07 -11.16
N ALA A 383 2.19 -41.95 -11.21
CA ALA A 383 2.32 -43.35 -10.83
C ALA A 383 2.22 -44.23 -12.09
N GLY A 384 3.24 -45.04 -12.31
CA GLY A 384 3.38 -45.87 -13.51
C GLY A 384 4.33 -47.03 -13.29
N LYS A 385 4.39 -47.94 -14.26
CA LYS A 385 5.32 -49.07 -14.19
C LYS A 385 6.70 -48.66 -14.69
N GLY A 386 7.74 -49.00 -13.93
CA GLY A 386 9.15 -48.79 -14.32
C GLY A 386 9.55 -47.33 -14.58
N LEU A 387 8.92 -46.36 -13.90
CA LEU A 387 9.38 -44.97 -13.94
C LEU A 387 10.77 -44.84 -13.34
N THR A 388 11.58 -44.00 -13.97
CA THR A 388 12.98 -43.76 -13.60
C THR A 388 13.19 -42.30 -13.20
N LEU A 389 14.38 -42.01 -12.68
CA LEU A 389 14.81 -40.64 -12.43
C LEU A 389 14.81 -39.78 -13.70
N GLY A 390 15.08 -40.40 -14.85
CA GLY A 390 15.04 -39.74 -16.16
C GLY A 390 13.63 -39.28 -16.55
N ASP A 391 12.61 -40.07 -16.21
CA ASP A 391 11.21 -39.71 -16.45
C ASP A 391 10.77 -38.52 -15.59
N LEU A 392 11.24 -38.45 -14.34
CA LEU A 392 11.05 -37.29 -13.48
C LEU A 392 11.69 -36.04 -14.09
N ILE A 393 12.98 -36.11 -14.45
CA ILE A 393 13.69 -34.98 -15.07
C ILE A 393 13.02 -34.53 -16.38
N GLY A 394 12.62 -35.47 -17.23
CA GLY A 394 11.93 -35.19 -18.49
C GLY A 394 10.56 -34.53 -18.26
N THR A 395 9.81 -34.99 -17.26
CA THR A 395 8.53 -34.38 -16.87
C THR A 395 8.73 -32.96 -16.36
N LEU A 396 9.74 -32.72 -15.51
CA LEU A 396 10.07 -31.40 -14.99
C LEU A 396 10.50 -30.44 -16.12
N HIS A 397 11.33 -30.88 -17.05
CA HIS A 397 11.68 -30.07 -18.22
C HIS A 397 10.45 -29.66 -19.04
N ASN A 398 9.51 -30.57 -19.29
CA ASN A 398 8.28 -30.26 -20.02
C ASN A 398 7.37 -29.28 -19.25
N PHE A 399 7.26 -29.46 -17.93
CA PHE A 399 6.50 -28.59 -17.05
C PHE A 399 7.06 -27.16 -17.02
N PHE A 400 8.35 -27.01 -16.71
CA PHE A 400 9.00 -25.70 -16.62
C PHE A 400 9.17 -25.00 -17.97
N LYS A 401 9.32 -25.76 -19.07
CA LYS A 401 9.31 -25.17 -20.42
C LYS A 401 8.00 -24.46 -20.73
N LYS A 402 6.86 -25.01 -20.30
CA LYS A 402 5.55 -24.35 -20.44
C LYS A 402 5.43 -23.10 -19.55
N LEU A 403 6.22 -23.01 -18.49
CA LEU A 403 6.38 -21.80 -17.66
C LEU A 403 7.43 -20.81 -18.21
N GLY A 404 7.96 -21.03 -19.42
CA GLY A 404 9.01 -20.18 -19.99
C GLY A 404 10.39 -20.38 -19.37
N ILE A 405 10.58 -21.36 -18.49
CA ILE A 405 11.84 -21.65 -17.81
C ILE A 405 12.56 -22.79 -18.55
N GLN A 406 13.66 -22.47 -19.23
CA GLN A 406 14.40 -23.46 -20.03
C GLN A 406 15.69 -23.96 -19.36
N LYS A 407 16.37 -23.10 -18.60
CA LYS A 407 17.64 -23.42 -17.94
C LYS A 407 17.37 -24.05 -16.58
N LEU A 408 17.35 -25.38 -16.51
CA LEU A 408 17.19 -26.15 -15.27
C LEU A 408 18.49 -26.83 -14.85
N ARG A 409 18.68 -26.96 -13.54
CA ARG A 409 19.68 -27.83 -12.90
C ARG A 409 19.03 -28.60 -11.76
N PHE A 410 19.53 -29.80 -11.52
CA PHE A 410 19.04 -30.67 -10.46
C PHE A 410 20.18 -30.95 -9.49
N LYS A 411 19.90 -30.84 -8.19
CA LYS A 411 20.85 -31.10 -7.11
C LYS A 411 20.32 -32.23 -6.25
N PRO A 412 21.10 -33.28 -5.97
CA PRO A 412 20.70 -34.33 -5.03
C PRO A 412 20.28 -33.73 -3.69
N ALA A 413 19.16 -34.23 -3.16
CA ALA A 413 18.57 -33.77 -1.92
C ALA A 413 18.16 -34.95 -1.05
N TYR A 414 17.60 -34.66 0.12
CA TYR A 414 17.01 -35.66 1.00
C TYR A 414 15.58 -35.25 1.34
N ASN A 415 14.63 -36.14 1.05
CA ASN A 415 13.31 -36.10 1.70
C ASN A 415 13.05 -37.49 2.31
N PRO A 416 12.41 -37.58 3.49
CA PRO A 416 12.17 -38.86 4.16
C PRO A 416 11.40 -39.87 3.31
N TYR A 417 10.52 -39.36 2.44
CA TYR A 417 9.57 -40.15 1.67
C TYR A 417 9.99 -40.37 0.20
N THR A 418 11.16 -39.88 -0.22
CA THR A 418 11.67 -40.10 -1.59
C THR A 418 13.10 -40.62 -1.65
N GLU A 419 13.35 -41.59 -2.53
CA GLU A 419 14.68 -42.08 -2.88
C GLU A 419 14.68 -42.55 -4.35
N PRO A 420 15.44 -41.92 -5.25
CA PRO A 420 16.24 -40.69 -5.08
C PRO A 420 15.39 -39.40 -4.93
N SER A 421 16.02 -38.33 -4.40
CA SER A 421 15.43 -36.99 -4.28
C SER A 421 16.31 -35.93 -4.96
N MET A 422 15.70 -34.88 -5.50
CA MET A 422 16.42 -33.73 -6.09
C MET A 422 15.70 -32.39 -5.87
N GLU A 423 16.48 -31.38 -5.51
CA GLU A 423 16.11 -29.97 -5.60
C GLU A 423 16.21 -29.50 -7.06
N ILE A 424 15.33 -28.57 -7.44
CA ILE A 424 15.20 -28.03 -8.79
C ILE A 424 15.62 -26.57 -8.76
N PHE A 425 16.60 -26.22 -9.60
CA PHE A 425 17.11 -24.87 -9.75
C PHE A 425 16.83 -24.35 -11.15
N ALA A 426 16.42 -23.09 -11.24
CA ALA A 426 16.30 -22.35 -12.50
C ALA A 426 17.25 -21.15 -12.53
N TRP A 427 17.76 -20.83 -13.72
CA TRP A 427 18.50 -19.59 -13.93
C TRP A 427 17.53 -18.41 -14.00
N HIS A 428 17.79 -17.36 -13.22
CA HIS A 428 16.99 -16.14 -13.23
C HIS A 428 17.79 -14.99 -13.85
N ASP A 429 17.43 -14.59 -15.08
CA ASP A 429 18.20 -13.59 -15.85
C ASP A 429 18.27 -12.22 -15.14
N GLY A 430 17.21 -11.78 -14.46
CA GLY A 430 17.22 -10.50 -13.72
C GLY A 430 18.05 -10.49 -12.43
N LEU A 431 18.45 -11.65 -11.90
CA LEU A 431 19.24 -11.80 -10.67
C LEU A 431 20.63 -12.39 -10.95
N ASP A 432 20.89 -12.77 -12.20
CA ASP A 432 22.14 -13.37 -12.69
C ASP A 432 22.63 -14.56 -11.83
N ARG A 433 21.70 -15.42 -11.37
CA ARG A 433 22.02 -16.55 -10.51
C ARG A 433 21.03 -17.71 -10.64
N TRP A 434 21.45 -18.89 -10.16
CA TRP A 434 20.58 -20.04 -9.98
C TRP A 434 19.72 -19.85 -8.72
N VAL A 435 18.41 -20.04 -8.86
CA VAL A 435 17.43 -19.93 -7.79
C VAL A 435 16.69 -21.25 -7.65
N GLU A 436 16.53 -21.71 -6.41
CA GLU A 436 15.70 -22.88 -6.10
C GLU A 436 14.22 -22.58 -6.38
N ILE A 437 13.60 -23.42 -7.19
CA ILE A 437 12.22 -23.27 -7.66
C ILE A 437 11.31 -24.43 -7.25
N GLY A 438 11.86 -25.50 -6.68
CA GLY A 438 11.07 -26.63 -6.21
C GLY A 438 11.92 -27.80 -5.74
N ASN A 439 11.23 -28.83 -5.25
CA ASN A 439 11.82 -30.08 -4.78
C ASN A 439 11.05 -31.25 -5.41
N SER A 440 11.71 -32.40 -5.58
CA SER A 440 11.14 -33.58 -6.23
C SER A 440 11.84 -34.87 -5.81
N GLY A 441 11.24 -36.00 -6.16
CA GLY A 441 11.85 -37.30 -5.95
C GLY A 441 10.95 -38.46 -6.37
N MET A 442 11.45 -39.66 -6.14
CA MET A 442 10.71 -40.91 -6.38
C MET A 442 10.24 -41.47 -5.04
N PHE A 443 8.94 -41.70 -4.85
CA PHE A 443 8.44 -42.19 -3.57
C PHE A 443 9.02 -43.55 -3.21
N ARG A 444 9.39 -43.67 -1.94
CA ARG A 444 10.02 -44.86 -1.38
C ARG A 444 9.13 -46.11 -1.46
N PRO A 445 9.69 -47.30 -1.69
CA PRO A 445 8.93 -48.55 -1.61
C PRO A 445 8.25 -48.75 -0.25
N GLU A 446 8.87 -48.30 0.84
CA GLU A 446 8.32 -48.38 2.19
C GLU A 446 7.09 -47.49 2.41
N MET A 447 6.89 -46.49 1.55
CA MET A 447 5.65 -45.70 1.50
C MET A 447 4.59 -46.42 0.66
N LEU A 448 4.98 -46.91 -0.53
CA LEU A 448 4.06 -47.40 -1.56
C LEU A 448 3.55 -48.83 -1.33
N LEU A 449 4.44 -49.75 -0.98
CA LEU A 449 4.13 -51.17 -0.87
C LEU A 449 3.17 -51.51 0.28
N PRO A 450 3.23 -50.84 1.46
CA PRO A 450 2.23 -51.06 2.51
C PRO A 450 0.82 -50.60 2.11
N MET A 451 0.68 -49.66 1.16
CA MET A 451 -0.63 -49.31 0.59
C MET A 451 -1.21 -50.50 -0.19
N GLY A 452 -0.32 -51.29 -0.79
CA GLY A 452 -0.63 -52.45 -1.63
C GLY A 452 -0.57 -52.16 -3.13
N LEU A 453 0.26 -51.19 -3.52
CA LEU A 453 0.62 -50.99 -4.92
C LEU A 453 1.46 -52.19 -5.42
N PRO A 454 1.40 -52.52 -6.73
CA PRO A 454 2.26 -53.54 -7.32
C PRO A 454 3.76 -53.20 -7.17
N GLU A 455 4.62 -54.20 -7.04
CA GLU A 455 6.08 -54.00 -6.88
C GLU A 455 6.77 -53.38 -8.11
N ASP A 456 6.21 -53.58 -9.31
CA ASP A 456 6.72 -52.99 -10.56
C ASP A 456 6.25 -51.55 -10.79
N VAL A 457 5.42 -51.01 -9.89
CA VAL A 457 4.94 -49.63 -9.91
C VAL A 457 5.88 -48.74 -9.11
N SER A 458 6.27 -47.64 -9.74
CA SER A 458 7.02 -46.55 -9.14
C SER A 458 6.23 -45.26 -9.27
N VAL A 459 6.50 -44.32 -8.36
CA VAL A 459 5.81 -43.03 -8.33
C VAL A 459 6.84 -41.92 -8.26
N ILE A 460 6.76 -40.99 -9.20
CA ILE A 460 7.59 -39.78 -9.23
C ILE A 460 6.72 -38.59 -8.83
N ALA A 461 7.26 -37.66 -8.05
CA ALA A 461 6.54 -36.50 -7.57
C ALA A 461 7.43 -35.27 -7.48
N TRP A 462 6.83 -34.09 -7.56
CA TRP A 462 7.49 -32.81 -7.34
C TRP A 462 6.55 -31.78 -6.76
N GLY A 463 7.11 -30.81 -6.04
CA GLY A 463 6.38 -29.72 -5.44
C GLY A 463 7.12 -28.40 -5.53
N LEU A 464 6.35 -27.31 -5.60
CA LEU A 464 6.85 -25.94 -5.59
C LEU A 464 5.84 -24.99 -4.90
N SER A 465 6.34 -23.89 -4.35
CA SER A 465 5.49 -22.82 -3.82
C SER A 465 4.95 -21.96 -4.95
N THR A 466 3.72 -21.48 -4.81
CA THR A 466 3.09 -20.56 -5.79
C THR A 466 3.55 -19.12 -5.56
N GLU A 467 3.78 -18.73 -4.31
CA GLU A 467 4.03 -17.37 -3.89
C GLU A 467 5.37 -16.84 -4.38
N ARG A 468 6.46 -17.61 -4.22
CA ARG A 468 7.81 -17.15 -4.61
C ARG A 468 7.91 -16.86 -6.12
N PRO A 469 7.45 -17.75 -7.04
CA PRO A 469 7.38 -17.43 -8.46
C PRO A 469 6.49 -16.21 -8.77
N THR A 470 5.34 -16.08 -8.08
CA THR A 470 4.44 -14.93 -8.27
C THR A 470 5.09 -13.63 -7.83
N MET A 471 5.80 -13.61 -6.70
CA MET A 471 6.54 -12.44 -6.22
C MET A 471 7.60 -12.00 -7.21
N ILE A 472 8.37 -12.94 -7.76
CA ILE A 472 9.38 -12.66 -8.79
C ILE A 472 8.72 -12.07 -10.04
N LYS A 473 7.63 -12.68 -10.52
CA LYS A 473 6.89 -12.23 -11.72
C LYS A 473 6.29 -10.83 -11.56
N CYS A 474 5.73 -10.53 -10.38
CA CYS A 474 5.09 -9.25 -10.10
C CYS A 474 6.06 -8.17 -9.56
N GLY A 475 7.35 -8.48 -9.39
CA GLY A 475 8.33 -7.56 -8.81
C GLY A 475 8.04 -7.20 -7.34
N ILE A 476 7.47 -8.14 -6.58
CA ILE A 476 7.09 -7.94 -5.18
C ILE A 476 8.20 -8.46 -4.27
N ASP A 477 8.70 -7.59 -3.39
CA ASP A 477 9.75 -7.87 -2.41
C ASP A 477 9.25 -8.51 -1.11
N ASN A 478 7.96 -8.33 -0.78
CA ASN A 478 7.37 -8.78 0.46
C ASN A 478 6.07 -9.55 0.22
N ILE A 479 6.04 -10.81 0.64
CA ILE A 479 4.92 -11.73 0.45
C ILE A 479 3.60 -11.21 1.03
N ARG A 480 3.64 -10.38 2.08
CA ARG A 480 2.44 -9.80 2.72
C ARG A 480 1.76 -8.73 1.88
N LYS A 481 2.46 -8.16 0.89
CA LYS A 481 1.87 -7.29 -0.13
C LYS A 481 1.11 -8.10 -1.18
N LEU A 482 1.50 -9.37 -1.38
CA LEU A 482 0.86 -10.29 -2.31
C LEU A 482 -0.29 -11.06 -1.66
N ALA A 483 -0.12 -11.62 -0.46
CA ALA A 483 -1.07 -12.52 0.17
C ALA A 483 -1.45 -12.04 1.58
N GLY A 484 -2.76 -12.03 1.85
CA GLY A 484 -3.35 -11.66 3.14
C GLY A 484 -4.04 -10.30 3.16
N HIS A 485 -4.58 -9.93 4.32
CA HIS A 485 -5.40 -8.73 4.50
C HIS A 485 -4.63 -7.39 4.35
N LYS A 486 -3.30 -7.44 4.20
CA LYS A 486 -2.43 -6.27 3.98
C LYS A 486 -2.15 -6.01 2.49
N CYS A 487 -2.73 -6.81 1.59
CA CYS A 487 -2.61 -6.62 0.16
C CYS A 487 -3.24 -5.28 -0.27
N ASP A 488 -2.51 -4.51 -1.07
CA ASP A 488 -2.99 -3.24 -1.60
C ASP A 488 -3.97 -3.49 -2.76
N LEU A 489 -5.24 -3.08 -2.59
CA LEU A 489 -6.26 -3.21 -3.62
C LEU A 489 -5.95 -2.36 -4.87
N ALA A 490 -5.22 -1.25 -4.73
CA ALA A 490 -4.80 -0.45 -5.88
C ALA A 490 -3.80 -1.21 -6.76
N PHE A 491 -2.94 -2.04 -6.15
CA PHE A 491 -2.06 -2.94 -6.88
C PHE A 491 -2.86 -4.00 -7.66
N LEU A 492 -3.91 -4.59 -7.05
CA LEU A 492 -4.76 -5.58 -7.73
C LEU A 492 -5.44 -5.05 -9.00
N ASN A 493 -5.82 -3.76 -9.00
CA ASN A 493 -6.49 -3.11 -10.14
C ASN A 493 -5.53 -2.73 -11.27
N ARG A 494 -4.24 -2.59 -10.98
CA ARG A 494 -3.21 -2.23 -11.96
C ARG A 494 -2.46 -3.44 -12.50
N ASP A 495 -2.55 -4.58 -11.80
CA ASP A 495 -1.83 -5.79 -12.17
C ASP A 495 -2.27 -6.26 -13.56
N PRO A 496 -1.32 -6.39 -14.52
CA PRO A 496 -1.63 -6.79 -15.88
C PRO A 496 -2.22 -8.20 -15.93
N ILE A 497 -2.66 -8.63 -17.11
CA ILE A 497 -3.02 -10.03 -17.31
C ILE A 497 -1.79 -10.87 -17.00
N ALA A 498 -1.82 -11.66 -15.93
CA ALA A 498 -0.73 -12.57 -15.58
C ALA A 498 -0.75 -13.79 -16.51
N ARG A 499 -0.39 -13.59 -17.77
CA ARG A 499 0.15 -14.64 -18.63
C ARG A 499 1.66 -14.50 -18.56
N LEU A 500 2.40 -15.60 -18.37
CA LEU A 500 3.82 -15.56 -18.67
C LEU A 500 3.96 -15.09 -20.11
N ASP A 501 4.73 -14.01 -20.33
CA ASP A 501 5.04 -13.50 -21.65
C ASP A 501 5.55 -14.69 -22.48
N LYS A 502 4.74 -15.11 -23.46
CA LYS A 502 5.12 -16.18 -24.38
C LYS A 502 6.18 -15.68 -25.34
#